data_AF-A0A4Y8L505-F1
#
_entry.id   AF-A0A4Y8L505-F1
#
_cell.length_a   1.000
_cell.length_b   1.000
_cell.length_c   1.000
_cell.angle_alpha   90.00
_cell.angle_beta   90.00
_cell.angle_gamma   90.00
#
_symmetry.space_group_name_H-M   'P 1'
#
loop_
_entity.id
_entity.type
_entity.pdbx_description
1 polymer ?
#
loop_
_entity_poly.entity_id
_entity_poly.type
_entity_poly.pdbx_seq_one_letter_code
_entity_poly.pdbx_strand_id
1 'polypeptide(L)'
;MKYLLQQIILFFSLMLLVSCGNSVSGISNDDFQISLIERDKLNFINFQCIAPADKYDNIIWEFPSGKLISGYSAITAYFPYKGEYAVKVKVSKGLTSSEFTKTVFVRRDDPYVAKGEKLVWHDEFDDSVLDPAFWNIRSTHFQDNRWSDSDGKQNINITDGILKIFTCKDGEDQKVGHYTSVSLNTQKLKEFTYGRIEFRAKLPANKNIRPTLSMLGNDIDDSGWPACGEMSITNRVTIDPKVIYSAVHTFSNYEYTQHADSVGLNTYDSEFHVYGIRWTPDKIDFYADDPSSVYYTYEPSERNIKTWPFSKPFFLSLGLTLGGDRIGRQGVDNSPSQRDLYIDYIRVYQNQ
;
A
#
# COMPACT_ATOMS: atom_id res chain seq x y z
N MET A 1 -51.78 -18.28 -48.05
CA MET A 1 -50.54 -17.51 -48.28
C MET A 1 -50.20 -16.81 -46.96
N LYS A 2 -49.21 -17.37 -46.28
CA LYS A 2 -48.56 -17.06 -44.98
C LYS A 2 -49.20 -16.01 -44.05
N TYR A 3 -49.77 -16.51 -42.96
CA TYR A 3 -50.01 -15.80 -41.71
C TYR A 3 -48.74 -15.73 -40.85
N LEU A 4 -48.62 -14.60 -40.17
CA LEU A 4 -47.69 -14.20 -39.12
C LEU A 4 -47.50 -15.31 -38.06
N LEU A 5 -46.27 -15.71 -37.76
CA LEU A 5 -45.95 -16.50 -36.57
C LEU A 5 -45.08 -15.67 -35.63
N GLN A 6 -45.71 -15.22 -34.55
CA GLN A 6 -45.11 -14.57 -33.38
C GLN A 6 -44.56 -15.71 -32.49
N GLN A 7 -43.25 -15.77 -32.27
CA GLN A 7 -42.68 -16.74 -31.33
C GLN A 7 -42.95 -16.29 -29.90
N ILE A 8 -43.79 -17.06 -29.21
CA ILE A 8 -44.00 -17.02 -27.77
C ILE A 8 -42.79 -17.74 -27.13
N ILE A 9 -41.95 -16.98 -26.43
CA ILE A 9 -40.89 -17.53 -25.58
C ILE A 9 -41.55 -18.02 -24.29
N LEU A 10 -41.58 -19.35 -24.10
CA LEU A 10 -41.96 -19.96 -22.83
C LEU A 10 -40.90 -19.67 -21.76
N PHE A 11 -41.31 -18.98 -20.70
CA PHE A 11 -40.58 -18.91 -19.43
C PHE A 11 -40.50 -20.32 -18.82
N PHE A 12 -39.32 -20.92 -18.77
CA PHE A 12 -39.03 -22.00 -17.83
C PHE A 12 -38.65 -21.38 -16.49
N SER A 13 -39.64 -21.32 -15.59
CA SER A 13 -39.41 -21.20 -14.14
C SER A 13 -38.66 -22.44 -13.68
N LEU A 14 -37.34 -22.31 -13.46
CA LEU A 14 -36.56 -23.35 -12.80
C LEU A 14 -36.78 -23.20 -11.29
N MET A 15 -37.57 -24.13 -10.74
CA MET A 15 -37.69 -24.38 -9.31
C MET A 15 -36.30 -24.43 -8.67
N LEU A 16 -35.97 -23.43 -7.84
CA LEU A 16 -34.91 -23.57 -6.85
C LEU A 16 -35.32 -24.69 -5.89
N LEU A 17 -34.57 -25.80 -5.92
CA LEU A 17 -34.51 -26.72 -4.80
C LEU A 17 -33.85 -25.98 -3.63
N VAL A 18 -34.68 -25.45 -2.74
CA VAL A 18 -34.27 -25.02 -1.41
C VAL A 18 -33.79 -26.27 -0.69
N SER A 19 -32.46 -26.41 -0.56
CA SER A 19 -31.87 -27.28 0.44
C SER A 19 -32.26 -26.72 1.81
N CYS A 20 -33.25 -27.33 2.46
CA CYS A 20 -33.51 -27.13 3.88
C CYS A 20 -32.29 -27.61 4.69
N GLY A 21 -31.32 -26.71 4.89
CA GLY A 21 -30.44 -26.79 6.03
C GLY A 21 -31.24 -26.40 7.27
N ASN A 22 -31.36 -27.31 8.23
CA ASN A 22 -32.01 -27.04 9.51
C ASN A 22 -31.43 -25.76 10.11
N SER A 23 -32.24 -24.70 10.15
CA SER A 23 -31.93 -23.48 10.89
C SER A 23 -31.87 -23.86 12.36
N VAL A 24 -30.67 -24.00 12.91
CA VAL A 24 -30.49 -23.91 14.35
C VAL A 24 -30.94 -22.50 14.73
N SER A 25 -31.90 -22.40 15.65
CA SER A 25 -32.53 -21.16 16.06
C SER A 25 -31.49 -20.05 16.29
N GLY A 26 -31.43 -19.10 15.37
CA GLY A 26 -30.59 -17.91 15.47
C GLY A 26 -29.35 -17.86 14.58
N ILE A 27 -28.87 -18.95 13.96
CA ILE A 27 -27.70 -18.89 13.05
C ILE A 27 -28.19 -18.78 11.60
N SER A 28 -27.73 -17.78 10.83
CA SER A 28 -28.13 -17.56 9.44
C SER A 28 -26.94 -17.27 8.51
N ASN A 29 -26.97 -17.84 7.30
CA ASN A 29 -26.03 -17.51 6.24
C ASN A 29 -26.15 -16.05 5.78
N ASP A 30 -27.34 -15.47 5.90
CA ASP A 30 -27.63 -14.09 5.45
C ASP A 30 -26.97 -13.03 6.34
N ASP A 31 -26.52 -13.42 7.53
CA ASP A 31 -25.73 -12.57 8.41
C ASP A 31 -24.33 -12.27 7.84
N PHE A 32 -23.89 -12.99 6.82
CA PHE A 32 -22.56 -12.84 6.23
C PHE A 32 -22.66 -12.26 4.83
N GLN A 33 -22.08 -11.08 4.63
CA GLN A 33 -22.04 -10.37 3.37
C GLN A 33 -20.63 -10.39 2.77
N ILE A 34 -20.58 -10.38 1.45
CA ILE A 34 -19.36 -10.20 0.68
C ILE A 34 -19.55 -8.98 -0.19
N SER A 35 -18.60 -8.05 -0.17
CA SER A 35 -18.59 -6.91 -1.08
C SER A 35 -17.21 -6.73 -1.70
N LEU A 36 -17.19 -6.35 -2.98
CA LEU A 36 -15.99 -5.85 -3.63
C LEU A 36 -15.69 -4.46 -3.06
N ILE A 37 -14.41 -4.16 -2.87
CA ILE A 37 -14.00 -2.79 -2.51
C ILE A 37 -14.02 -1.96 -3.80
N GLU A 38 -14.98 -1.04 -3.90
CA GLU A 38 -15.31 -0.33 -5.16
C GLU A 38 -14.25 0.69 -5.62
N ARG A 39 -13.28 1.05 -4.77
CA ARG A 39 -12.13 1.88 -5.16
C ARG A 39 -11.05 0.96 -5.70
N ASP A 40 -10.61 1.10 -6.96
CA ASP A 40 -9.44 0.57 -7.72
C ASP A 40 -8.44 -0.48 -7.13
N LYS A 41 -8.76 -1.08 -5.98
CA LYS A 41 -8.07 -2.10 -5.20
C LYS A 41 -8.49 -3.42 -5.78
N LEU A 42 -7.93 -3.66 -6.96
CA LEU A 42 -8.26 -4.82 -7.77
C LEU A 42 -8.23 -6.08 -6.90
N ASN A 43 -9.33 -6.82 -6.92
CA ASN A 43 -9.50 -8.11 -6.27
C ASN A 43 -9.38 -8.15 -4.73
N PHE A 44 -9.51 -7.01 -4.05
CA PHE A 44 -9.78 -6.99 -2.61
C PHE A 44 -11.27 -7.13 -2.34
N ILE A 45 -11.58 -7.99 -1.37
CA ILE A 45 -12.95 -8.39 -1.05
C ILE A 45 -13.15 -8.33 0.46
N ASN A 46 -14.18 -7.60 0.86
CA ASN A 46 -14.62 -7.49 2.24
C ASN A 46 -15.60 -8.64 2.56
N PHE A 47 -15.37 -9.28 3.70
CA PHE A 47 -16.22 -10.31 4.27
C PHE A 47 -16.68 -9.81 5.63
N GLN A 48 -17.99 -9.72 5.83
CA GLN A 48 -18.55 -9.10 7.02
C GLN A 48 -19.72 -9.90 7.58
N CYS A 49 -19.68 -10.12 8.89
CA CYS A 49 -20.82 -10.49 9.70
C CYS A 49 -21.58 -9.21 10.07
N ILE A 50 -22.78 -9.03 9.53
CA ILE A 50 -23.66 -7.88 9.79
C ILE A 50 -24.60 -8.09 10.98
N ALA A 51 -24.54 -9.26 11.61
CA ALA A 51 -25.29 -9.54 12.82
C ALA A 51 -24.75 -8.79 14.05
N PRO A 52 -25.57 -8.61 15.11
CA PRO A 52 -25.11 -8.08 16.40
C PRO A 52 -23.89 -8.84 16.94
N ALA A 53 -22.97 -8.11 17.58
CA ALA A 53 -21.66 -8.63 18.00
C ALA A 53 -21.74 -9.81 18.99
N ASP A 54 -22.84 -9.93 19.74
CA ASP A 54 -23.09 -10.98 20.73
C ASP A 54 -23.84 -12.20 20.15
N LYS A 55 -24.26 -12.15 18.88
CA LYS A 55 -25.00 -13.25 18.24
C LYS A 55 -24.17 -14.53 18.14
N TYR A 56 -22.87 -14.40 17.88
CA TYR A 56 -21.94 -15.51 17.69
C TYR A 56 -20.82 -15.47 18.73
N ASP A 57 -20.47 -16.62 19.29
CA ASP A 57 -19.34 -16.72 20.23
C ASP A 57 -18.01 -16.83 19.49
N ASN A 58 -18.04 -17.37 18.26
CA ASN A 58 -16.89 -17.45 17.39
C ASN A 58 -17.29 -17.42 15.91
N ILE A 59 -16.45 -16.80 15.10
CA ILE A 59 -16.55 -16.75 13.64
C ILE A 59 -15.18 -17.13 13.08
N ILE A 60 -15.13 -18.11 12.19
CA ILE A 60 -13.91 -18.56 11.51
C ILE A 60 -14.13 -18.48 10.01
N TRP A 61 -13.28 -17.74 9.32
CA TRP A 61 -13.19 -17.67 7.88
C TRP A 61 -12.11 -18.60 7.37
N GLU A 62 -12.45 -19.54 6.49
CA GLU A 62 -11.54 -20.46 5.83
C GLU A 62 -11.44 -20.12 4.34
N PHE A 63 -10.23 -19.77 3.91
CA PHE A 63 -9.95 -19.37 2.53
C PHE A 63 -9.51 -20.56 1.66
N PRO A 64 -9.61 -20.47 0.33
CA PRO A 64 -9.17 -21.53 -0.60
C PRO A 64 -7.73 -22.00 -0.41
N SER A 65 -6.87 -21.13 0.14
CA SER A 65 -5.48 -21.46 0.47
C SER A 65 -5.32 -22.36 1.70
N GLY A 66 -6.42 -22.69 2.41
CA GLY A 66 -6.41 -23.36 3.71
C GLY A 66 -6.17 -22.41 4.89
N LYS A 67 -5.97 -21.11 4.65
CA LYS A 67 -5.80 -20.11 5.71
C LYS A 67 -7.09 -20.00 6.53
N LEU A 68 -6.96 -20.10 7.85
CA LEU A 68 -8.04 -19.90 8.83
C LEU A 68 -7.84 -18.55 9.53
N ILE A 69 -8.89 -17.74 9.62
CA ILE A 69 -8.92 -16.49 10.39
C ILE A 69 -10.10 -16.55 11.36
N SER A 70 -9.84 -16.47 12.66
CA SER A 70 -10.85 -16.62 13.71
C SER A 70 -11.03 -15.35 14.54
N GLY A 71 -12.24 -15.11 15.04
CA GLY A 71 -12.54 -14.05 16.02
C GLY A 71 -12.80 -12.67 15.42
N TYR A 72 -12.88 -12.55 14.10
CA TYR A 72 -13.13 -11.28 13.41
C TYR A 72 -14.49 -11.30 12.73
N SER A 73 -15.32 -10.29 13.05
CA SER A 73 -16.62 -10.07 12.40
C SER A 73 -16.46 -9.48 11.00
N ALA A 74 -15.37 -8.77 10.70
CA ALA A 74 -15.07 -8.27 9.37
C ALA A 74 -13.60 -8.55 9.02
N ILE A 75 -13.36 -8.97 7.78
CA ILE A 75 -12.01 -9.17 7.25
C ILE A 75 -11.97 -8.77 5.78
N THR A 76 -10.82 -8.28 5.34
CA THR A 76 -10.52 -8.09 3.92
C THR A 76 -9.55 -9.16 3.46
N ALA A 77 -9.80 -9.74 2.28
CA ALA A 77 -8.86 -10.66 1.66
C ALA A 77 -8.67 -10.34 0.18
N TYR A 78 -7.46 -10.65 -0.29
CA TYR A 78 -7.00 -10.39 -1.65
C TYR A 78 -6.98 -11.68 -2.48
N PHE A 79 -7.53 -11.62 -3.69
CA PHE A 79 -7.61 -12.76 -4.61
C PHE A 79 -6.95 -12.40 -5.96
N PRO A 80 -5.64 -12.63 -6.13
CA PRO A 80 -4.88 -12.09 -7.26
C PRO A 80 -5.35 -12.57 -8.63
N TYR A 81 -5.99 -13.74 -8.73
CA TYR A 81 -6.30 -14.36 -10.01
C TYR A 81 -7.81 -14.38 -10.28
N LYS A 82 -8.16 -14.32 -11.56
CA LYS A 82 -9.51 -14.57 -12.06
C LYS A 82 -9.95 -15.96 -11.62
N GLY A 83 -11.15 -16.04 -11.07
CA GLY A 83 -11.70 -17.32 -10.67
C GLY A 83 -12.93 -17.21 -9.82
N GLU A 84 -13.48 -18.38 -9.55
CA GLU A 84 -14.50 -18.60 -8.54
C GLU A 84 -13.84 -19.24 -7.33
N TYR A 85 -14.03 -18.64 -6.16
CA TYR A 85 -13.40 -19.04 -4.91
C TYR A 85 -14.45 -19.35 -3.87
N ALA A 86 -14.34 -20.51 -3.23
CA ALA A 86 -15.17 -20.87 -2.08
C ALA A 86 -14.48 -20.43 -0.78
N VAL A 87 -15.10 -19.52 -0.04
CA VAL A 87 -14.70 -19.14 1.32
C VAL A 87 -15.71 -19.76 2.28
N LYS A 88 -15.25 -20.57 3.24
CA LYS A 88 -16.15 -21.14 4.23
C LYS A 88 -16.20 -20.25 5.47
N VAL A 89 -17.38 -20.17 6.06
CA VAL A 89 -17.63 -19.46 7.32
C VAL A 89 -18.12 -20.48 8.32
N LYS A 90 -17.33 -20.74 9.36
CA LYS A 90 -17.73 -21.59 10.48
C LYS A 90 -18.09 -20.70 11.65
N VAL A 91 -19.25 -20.91 12.23
CA VAL A 91 -19.73 -20.13 13.38
C VAL A 91 -20.21 -21.02 14.50
N SER A 92 -20.11 -20.54 15.74
CA SER A 92 -20.62 -21.23 16.91
C SER A 92 -21.38 -20.31 17.87
N LYS A 93 -22.40 -20.87 18.52
CA LYS A 93 -23.15 -20.27 19.63
C LYS A 93 -23.46 -21.35 20.68
N GLY A 94 -22.87 -21.22 21.85
CA GLY A 94 -22.84 -22.26 22.87
C GLY A 94 -22.26 -23.57 22.32
N LEU A 95 -23.03 -24.65 22.43
CA LEU A 95 -22.65 -25.98 21.92
C LEU A 95 -23.00 -26.18 20.44
N THR A 96 -23.64 -25.20 19.80
CA THR A 96 -24.06 -25.35 18.40
C THR A 96 -23.03 -24.73 17.47
N SER A 97 -22.77 -25.39 16.34
CA SER A 97 -21.98 -24.84 15.24
C SER A 97 -22.68 -25.01 13.89
N SER A 98 -22.31 -24.19 12.93
CA SER A 98 -22.76 -24.29 11.54
C SER A 98 -21.65 -23.83 10.60
N GLU A 99 -21.70 -24.33 9.37
CA GLU A 99 -20.78 -23.95 8.30
C GLU A 99 -21.57 -23.44 7.10
N PHE A 100 -21.11 -22.35 6.52
CA PHE A 100 -21.64 -21.76 5.30
C PHE A 100 -20.54 -21.64 4.26
N THR A 101 -20.90 -21.67 2.98
CA THR A 101 -19.98 -21.35 1.89
C THR A 101 -20.41 -20.05 1.22
N LYS A 102 -19.42 -19.17 1.04
CA LYS A 102 -19.50 -17.88 0.40
C LYS A 102 -18.69 -17.91 -0.88
N THR A 103 -19.36 -17.73 -2.01
CA THR A 103 -18.72 -17.74 -3.32
C THR A 103 -18.24 -16.34 -3.68
N VAL A 104 -16.97 -16.26 -4.05
CA VAL A 104 -16.28 -15.05 -4.48
C VAL A 104 -15.98 -15.15 -5.97
N PHE A 105 -16.31 -14.10 -6.71
CA PHE A 105 -16.07 -14.01 -8.14
C PHE A 105 -15.06 -12.92 -8.46
N VAL A 106 -13.86 -13.33 -8.88
CA VAL A 106 -12.84 -12.41 -9.38
C VAL A 106 -12.90 -12.38 -10.90
N ARG A 107 -13.11 -11.20 -11.47
CA ARG A 107 -13.42 -11.05 -12.91
C ARG A 107 -12.18 -11.08 -13.80
N ARG A 108 -11.02 -10.66 -13.29
CA ARG A 108 -9.75 -10.61 -14.03
C ARG A 108 -8.58 -10.85 -13.09
N ASP A 109 -7.50 -11.37 -13.63
CA ASP A 109 -6.22 -11.41 -12.91
C ASP A 109 -5.81 -9.98 -12.57
N ASP A 110 -5.13 -9.82 -11.45
CA ASP A 110 -4.37 -8.62 -11.16
C ASP A 110 -3.17 -8.59 -12.11
N PRO A 111 -3.14 -7.66 -13.09
CA PRO A 111 -2.10 -7.64 -14.11
C PRO A 111 -0.72 -7.32 -13.51
N TYR A 112 -0.67 -6.82 -12.27
CA TYR A 112 0.56 -6.41 -11.60
C TYR A 112 1.11 -7.50 -10.68
N VAL A 113 0.40 -8.61 -10.46
CA VAL A 113 0.92 -9.75 -9.69
C VAL A 113 1.50 -10.80 -10.61
N ALA A 114 2.81 -10.99 -10.54
CA ALA A 114 3.47 -12.05 -11.31
C ALA A 114 3.06 -13.43 -10.75
N LYS A 115 2.92 -14.40 -11.66
CA LYS A 115 2.59 -15.77 -11.30
C LYS A 115 3.66 -16.33 -10.36
N GLY A 116 3.26 -16.70 -9.14
CA GLY A 116 4.17 -17.19 -8.09
C GLY A 116 4.46 -16.18 -6.98
N GLU A 117 4.05 -14.92 -7.14
CA GLU A 117 4.10 -13.93 -6.07
C GLU A 117 2.84 -14.03 -5.18
N LYS A 118 3.02 -13.70 -3.89
CA LYS A 118 1.97 -13.59 -2.89
C LYS A 118 2.07 -12.23 -2.22
N LEU A 119 0.93 -11.55 -2.06
CA LEU A 119 0.84 -10.37 -1.19
C LEU A 119 1.08 -10.80 0.27
N VAL A 120 2.17 -10.34 0.87
CA VAL A 120 2.59 -10.71 2.23
C VAL A 120 2.29 -9.61 3.25
N TRP A 121 2.23 -8.35 2.82
CA TRP A 121 1.83 -7.21 3.63
C TRP A 121 1.26 -6.11 2.74
N HIS A 122 0.32 -5.35 3.27
CA HIS A 122 -0.21 -4.17 2.63
C HIS A 122 -0.77 -3.19 3.66
N ASP A 123 -0.81 -1.92 3.28
CA ASP A 123 -1.69 -0.92 3.87
C ASP A 123 -2.46 -0.22 2.75
N GLU A 124 -3.78 -0.26 2.86
CA GLU A 124 -4.72 0.29 1.89
C GLU A 124 -5.41 1.56 2.44
N PHE A 125 -5.02 2.00 3.65
CA PHE A 125 -5.52 3.20 4.32
C PHE A 125 -7.06 3.28 4.40
N ASP A 126 -7.73 2.14 4.56
CA ASP A 126 -9.19 2.06 4.67
C ASP A 126 -9.72 2.61 6.01
N ASP A 127 -8.90 2.56 7.05
CA ASP A 127 -9.21 3.17 8.34
C ASP A 127 -8.94 4.68 8.33
N SER A 128 -9.67 5.44 9.13
CA SER A 128 -9.51 6.90 9.22
C SER A 128 -8.25 7.36 9.96
N VAL A 129 -7.48 6.42 10.51
CA VAL A 129 -6.23 6.66 11.24
C VAL A 129 -5.19 5.62 10.85
N LEU A 130 -3.90 5.96 10.97
CA LEU A 130 -2.82 5.00 10.74
C LEU A 130 -2.83 3.88 11.79
N ASP A 131 -2.61 2.64 11.35
CA ASP A 131 -2.44 1.51 12.25
C ASP A 131 -1.10 1.63 13.02
N PRO A 132 -1.10 1.77 14.35
CA PRO A 132 0.12 1.83 15.14
C PRO A 132 0.94 0.52 15.12
N ALA A 133 0.35 -0.60 14.68
CA ALA A 133 1.08 -1.84 14.44
C ALA A 133 1.92 -1.79 13.17
N PHE A 134 1.68 -0.81 12.28
CA PHE A 134 2.41 -0.62 11.02
C PHE A 134 3.32 0.60 11.07
N TRP A 135 2.87 1.72 11.62
CA TRP A 135 3.53 3.02 11.43
C TRP A 135 4.06 3.67 12.70
N ASN A 136 5.35 4.01 12.66
CA ASN A 136 5.93 5.06 13.49
C ASN A 136 5.71 6.41 12.83
N ILE A 137 5.22 7.41 13.58
CA ILE A 137 5.02 8.78 13.11
C ILE A 137 6.11 9.67 13.70
N ARG A 138 6.78 10.44 12.85
CA ARG A 138 7.74 11.46 13.27
C ARG A 138 7.41 12.80 12.64
N SER A 139 7.10 13.78 13.47
CA SER A 139 6.92 15.16 13.01
C SER A 139 8.27 15.84 12.77
N THR A 140 8.35 16.67 11.73
CA THR A 140 9.56 17.40 11.35
C THR A 140 9.27 18.88 11.19
N HIS A 141 10.12 19.74 11.76
CA HIS A 141 10.15 21.15 11.44
C HIS A 141 10.89 21.36 10.11
N PHE A 142 10.23 22.07 9.21
CA PHE A 142 10.71 22.23 7.84
C PHE A 142 11.84 23.26 7.67
N GLN A 143 12.02 24.20 8.60
CA GLN A 143 13.03 25.26 8.49
C GLN A 143 14.48 24.73 8.63
N ASP A 144 14.65 23.71 9.47
CA ASP A 144 15.95 23.19 9.88
C ASP A 144 16.02 21.65 9.84
N ASN A 145 15.00 21.00 9.27
CA ASN A 145 14.83 19.55 9.23
C ASN A 145 14.96 18.87 10.61
N ARG A 146 14.65 19.60 11.70
CA ARG A 146 14.74 19.05 13.04
C ARG A 146 13.50 18.27 13.44
N TRP A 147 13.76 17.37 14.39
CA TRP A 147 12.81 16.78 15.32
C TRP A 147 11.73 17.78 15.77
N SER A 148 10.45 17.61 15.43
CA SER A 148 9.39 18.33 16.15
C SER A 148 8.91 17.49 17.32
N ASP A 149 8.60 18.14 18.45
CA ASP A 149 8.00 17.50 19.63
C ASP A 149 6.48 17.24 19.46
N SER A 150 5.90 17.65 18.33
CA SER A 150 4.49 17.34 18.01
C SER A 150 4.30 15.89 17.59
N ASP A 151 3.11 15.33 17.80
CA ASP A 151 2.79 13.95 17.41
C ASP A 151 2.60 13.77 15.89
N GLY A 152 2.58 14.89 15.14
CA GLY A 152 2.54 14.91 13.67
C GLY A 152 1.17 14.60 13.07
N LYS A 153 0.16 14.26 13.87
CA LYS A 153 -1.16 13.86 13.36
C LYS A 153 -1.87 14.97 12.60
N GLN A 154 -1.58 16.24 12.92
CA GLN A 154 -2.10 17.40 12.21
C GLN A 154 -1.66 17.48 10.74
N ASN A 155 -0.64 16.72 10.33
CA ASN A 155 -0.09 16.68 8.97
C ASN A 155 -0.58 15.47 8.16
N ILE A 156 -1.48 14.68 8.74
CA ILE A 156 -2.00 13.45 8.18
C ILE A 156 -3.51 13.57 8.07
N ASN A 157 -4.06 13.19 6.93
CA ASN A 157 -5.49 12.97 6.79
C ASN A 157 -5.71 11.70 5.99
N ILE A 158 -6.52 10.78 6.48
CA ILE A 158 -6.96 9.62 5.71
C ILE A 158 -8.43 9.82 5.39
N THR A 159 -8.72 9.92 4.11
CA THR A 159 -10.08 10.09 3.62
C THR A 159 -10.23 9.25 2.37
N ASP A 160 -11.31 8.50 2.31
CA ASP A 160 -11.62 7.67 1.18
C ASP A 160 -10.51 6.71 0.76
N GLY A 161 -9.85 6.05 1.72
CA GLY A 161 -8.83 5.03 1.39
C GLY A 161 -7.51 5.65 0.94
N ILE A 162 -7.36 6.97 1.03
CA ILE A 162 -6.18 7.69 0.58
C ILE A 162 -5.53 8.36 1.78
N LEU A 163 -4.30 7.97 2.06
CA LEU A 163 -3.43 8.68 2.97
C LEU A 163 -2.95 9.97 2.30
N LYS A 164 -3.26 11.10 2.90
CA LYS A 164 -2.74 12.41 2.54
C LYS A 164 -1.74 12.87 3.61
N ILE A 165 -0.51 13.10 3.19
CA ILE A 165 0.52 13.78 3.99
C ILE A 165 0.68 15.19 3.46
N PHE A 166 0.57 16.19 4.32
CA PHE A 166 0.60 17.59 3.92
C PHE A 166 1.38 18.46 4.90
N THR A 167 1.69 19.66 4.44
CA THR A 167 2.46 20.64 5.22
C THR A 167 1.53 21.59 5.94
N CYS A 168 1.69 21.76 7.25
CA CYS A 168 0.95 22.76 8.03
C CYS A 168 1.85 23.95 8.32
N LYS A 169 1.31 25.17 8.30
CA LYS A 169 2.06 26.37 8.73
C LYS A 169 2.31 26.29 10.24
N ASP A 170 3.48 26.75 10.67
CA ASP A 170 3.87 26.78 12.08
C ASP A 170 4.25 28.22 12.50
N GLY A 171 3.76 28.70 13.65
CA GLY A 171 4.08 30.02 14.25
C GLY A 171 3.18 31.23 13.88
N GLU A 172 3.18 32.24 14.77
CA GLU A 172 2.32 33.47 14.70
C GLU A 172 2.71 34.43 13.55
N ASP A 173 3.99 34.48 13.15
CA ASP A 173 4.51 35.44 12.15
C ASP A 173 4.44 34.97 10.69
N GLN A 174 4.00 33.73 10.44
CA GLN A 174 3.80 33.15 9.09
C GLN A 174 4.95 33.40 8.09
N LYS A 175 6.20 33.40 8.54
CA LYS A 175 7.37 33.61 7.67
C LYS A 175 7.51 32.41 6.71
N VAL A 176 7.84 32.71 5.45
CA VAL A 176 8.16 31.71 4.43
C VAL A 176 9.22 30.74 4.98
N GLY A 177 8.90 29.45 5.06
CA GLY A 177 9.80 28.39 5.55
C GLY A 177 9.43 27.76 6.90
N HIS A 178 8.45 28.29 7.64
CA HIS A 178 7.95 27.68 8.88
C HIS A 178 6.75 26.78 8.61
N TYR A 179 7.04 25.50 8.42
CA TYR A 179 6.01 24.48 8.27
C TYR A 179 6.34 23.28 9.16
N THR A 180 5.34 22.45 9.42
CA THR A 180 5.49 21.06 9.90
C THR A 180 5.05 20.08 8.81
N SER A 181 5.64 18.87 8.81
CA SER A 181 5.10 17.68 8.14
C SER A 181 5.54 16.43 8.91
N VAL A 182 5.37 15.26 8.30
CA VAL A 182 5.69 13.99 8.91
C VAL A 182 6.54 13.12 7.99
N SER A 183 7.38 12.32 8.64
CA SER A 183 7.91 11.08 8.10
C SER A 183 7.25 9.91 8.82
N LEU A 184 6.77 8.96 8.03
CA LEU A 184 6.27 7.67 8.48
C LEU A 184 7.30 6.60 8.17
N ASN A 185 7.44 5.63 9.07
CA ASN A 185 8.24 4.45 8.79
C ASN A 185 7.69 3.21 9.50
N THR A 186 8.10 2.05 9.02
CA THR A 186 7.73 0.75 9.57
C THR A 186 8.84 0.12 10.43
N GLN A 187 9.90 0.87 10.76
CA GLN A 187 11.07 0.36 11.48
C GLN A 187 10.67 -0.38 12.76
N LYS A 188 11.18 -1.60 12.97
CA LYS A 188 10.85 -2.48 14.10
C LYS A 188 9.37 -2.92 14.21
N LEU A 189 8.50 -2.53 13.27
CA LEU A 189 7.09 -2.92 13.21
C LEU A 189 6.83 -3.89 12.05
N LYS A 190 7.33 -3.54 10.85
CA LYS A 190 7.32 -4.38 9.65
C LYS A 190 8.66 -4.24 8.93
N GLU A 191 9.23 -5.37 8.58
CA GLU A 191 10.49 -5.45 7.86
C GLU A 191 10.41 -6.56 6.82
N PHE A 192 11.10 -6.35 5.71
CA PHE A 192 11.05 -7.24 4.56
C PHE A 192 12.46 -7.55 4.08
N THR A 193 12.68 -8.77 3.60
CA THR A 193 13.89 -9.13 2.87
C THR A 193 13.47 -9.70 1.52
N TYR A 194 13.90 -9.05 0.44
CA TYR A 194 13.48 -9.35 -0.93
C TYR A 194 11.97 -9.21 -1.18
N GLY A 195 11.61 -9.18 -2.46
CA GLY A 195 10.23 -9.09 -2.91
C GLY A 195 10.00 -7.93 -3.87
N ARG A 196 8.73 -7.67 -4.15
CA ARG A 196 8.27 -6.54 -4.95
C ARG A 196 7.48 -5.60 -4.05
N ILE A 197 7.90 -4.35 -3.99
CA ILE A 197 7.34 -3.31 -3.12
C ILE A 197 6.77 -2.23 -4.02
N GLU A 198 5.49 -1.90 -3.82
CA GLU A 198 4.77 -0.92 -4.61
C GLU A 198 4.15 0.15 -3.72
N PHE A 199 4.40 1.41 -4.07
CA PHE A 199 3.70 2.58 -3.55
C PHE A 199 2.83 3.13 -4.67
N ARG A 200 1.49 3.09 -4.54
CA ARG A 200 0.63 3.83 -5.47
C ARG A 200 0.39 5.22 -4.93
N ALA A 201 1.00 6.21 -5.56
CA ALA A 201 1.04 7.56 -5.03
C ALA A 201 0.89 8.63 -6.11
N LYS A 202 0.43 9.81 -5.69
CA LYS A 202 0.49 11.07 -6.45
C LYS A 202 1.38 12.03 -5.67
N LEU A 203 2.49 12.45 -6.27
CA LEU A 203 3.51 13.22 -5.58
C LEU A 203 3.19 14.74 -5.65
N PRO A 204 3.81 15.56 -4.79
CA PRO A 204 3.61 17.01 -4.83
C PRO A 204 4.14 17.64 -6.13
N ALA A 205 3.38 18.57 -6.73
CA ALA A 205 3.82 19.37 -7.88
C ALA A 205 4.95 20.37 -7.55
N ASN A 206 5.10 20.73 -6.27
CA ASN A 206 6.01 21.77 -5.84
C ASN A 206 7.47 21.30 -5.83
N LYS A 207 8.28 21.88 -6.72
CA LYS A 207 9.72 21.60 -6.87
C LYS A 207 10.58 21.80 -5.61
N ASN A 208 10.05 22.47 -4.57
CA ASN A 208 10.77 22.71 -3.33
C ASN A 208 10.42 21.70 -2.21
N ILE A 209 9.48 20.79 -2.45
CA ILE A 209 9.09 19.73 -1.50
C ILE A 209 9.64 18.40 -1.97
N ARG A 210 10.37 17.71 -1.09
CA ARG A 210 10.90 16.37 -1.36
C ARG A 210 9.97 15.32 -0.76
N PRO A 211 9.15 14.62 -1.58
CA PRO A 211 8.52 13.40 -1.11
C PRO A 211 9.59 12.35 -0.87
N THR A 212 9.39 11.53 0.15
CA THR A 212 10.17 10.33 0.41
C THR A 212 9.29 9.13 0.13
N LEU A 213 9.75 8.24 -0.74
CA LEU A 213 9.27 6.87 -0.91
C LEU A 213 10.53 6.00 -0.97
N SER A 214 10.85 5.29 0.10
CA SER A 214 12.10 4.54 0.19
C SER A 214 12.01 3.34 1.12
N MET A 215 13.08 2.57 1.12
CA MET A 215 13.36 1.53 2.10
C MET A 215 14.76 1.73 2.68
N LEU A 216 14.93 1.54 3.98
CA LEU A 216 16.22 1.61 4.67
C LEU A 216 16.50 0.31 5.44
N GLY A 217 17.78 -0.05 5.58
CA GLY A 217 18.19 -1.20 6.38
C GLY A 217 17.75 -1.04 7.84
N ASN A 218 17.14 -2.08 8.41
CA ASN A 218 16.61 -2.01 9.78
C ASN A 218 17.71 -1.90 10.85
N ASP A 219 18.96 -2.22 10.48
CA ASP A 219 20.17 -2.04 11.29
C ASP A 219 20.72 -0.61 11.26
N ILE A 220 19.93 0.38 10.81
CA ILE A 220 20.35 1.80 10.76
C ILE A 220 20.83 2.35 12.10
N ASP A 221 20.26 1.89 13.23
CA ASP A 221 20.67 2.33 14.56
C ASP A 221 22.09 1.82 14.94
N ASP A 222 22.52 0.70 14.34
CA ASP A 222 23.83 0.08 14.59
C ASP A 222 24.87 0.48 13.53
N SER A 223 24.50 0.36 12.25
CA SER A 223 25.38 0.59 11.10
C SER A 223 25.44 2.05 10.66
N GLY A 224 24.39 2.83 10.95
CA GLY A 224 24.25 4.20 10.45
C GLY A 224 23.99 4.28 8.94
N TRP A 225 23.47 5.42 8.49
CA TRP A 225 23.43 5.75 7.06
C TRP A 225 24.82 6.25 6.61
N PRO A 226 25.32 5.85 5.42
CA PRO A 226 24.69 5.05 4.38
C PRO A 226 24.96 3.53 4.48
N ALA A 227 25.66 3.06 5.51
CA ALA A 227 26.08 1.66 5.61
C ALA A 227 24.90 0.68 5.83
N CYS A 228 23.79 1.16 6.40
CA CYS A 228 22.55 0.39 6.48
C CYS A 228 21.96 0.06 5.10
N GLY A 229 22.27 0.86 4.07
CA GLY A 229 21.70 0.77 2.73
C GLY A 229 20.35 1.50 2.62
N GLU A 230 20.10 2.10 1.45
CA GLU A 230 18.82 2.73 1.11
C GLU A 230 18.44 2.42 -0.34
N MET A 231 17.18 2.04 -0.56
CA MET A 231 16.55 1.96 -1.87
C MET A 231 15.52 3.09 -1.98
N SER A 232 15.82 4.12 -2.76
CA SER A 232 15.08 5.39 -2.78
C SER A 232 14.39 5.57 -4.14
N ILE A 233 13.06 5.65 -4.15
CA ILE A 233 12.28 5.90 -5.38
C ILE A 233 12.28 7.40 -5.75
N THR A 234 12.29 8.26 -4.73
CA THR A 234 12.21 9.74 -4.88
C THR A 234 13.49 10.40 -4.38
N ASN A 235 14.63 10.00 -4.95
CA ASN A 235 15.96 10.40 -4.48
C ASN A 235 16.29 11.88 -4.71
N ARG A 236 15.67 12.57 -5.66
CA ARG A 236 15.81 14.01 -5.84
C ARG A 236 14.56 14.62 -6.43
N VAL A 237 14.26 15.85 -6.01
CA VAL A 237 13.43 16.76 -6.79
C VAL A 237 14.39 17.56 -7.64
N THR A 238 14.54 17.17 -8.90
CA THR A 238 15.32 17.97 -9.84
C THR A 238 14.53 19.20 -10.25
N ILE A 239 15.28 20.20 -10.69
CA ILE A 239 14.80 21.45 -11.29
C ILE A 239 13.97 21.20 -12.56
N ASP A 240 14.03 20.00 -13.13
CA ASP A 240 13.23 19.57 -14.28
C ASP A 240 11.86 19.03 -13.82
N PRO A 241 10.76 19.76 -14.07
CA PRO A 241 9.43 19.26 -13.76
C PRO A 241 9.14 18.11 -14.73
N LYS A 242 8.81 16.93 -14.19
CA LYS A 242 8.30 15.71 -14.87
C LYS A 242 9.24 14.52 -14.95
N VAL A 243 10.23 14.44 -14.07
CA VAL A 243 11.12 13.27 -13.97
C VAL A 243 11.17 12.75 -12.54
N ILE A 244 11.13 11.42 -12.39
CA ILE A 244 11.31 10.73 -11.12
C ILE A 244 12.71 10.12 -11.08
N TYR A 245 13.43 10.32 -9.98
CA TYR A 245 14.80 9.84 -9.81
C TYR A 245 14.87 8.78 -8.72
N SER A 246 15.21 7.57 -9.11
CA SER A 246 15.53 6.51 -8.16
C SER A 246 17.01 6.43 -7.90
N ALA A 247 17.39 5.96 -6.72
CA ALA A 247 18.78 5.66 -6.40
C ALA A 247 18.93 4.59 -5.34
N VAL A 248 20.12 4.02 -5.33
CA VAL A 248 20.58 3.13 -4.27
C VAL A 248 21.76 3.79 -3.56
N HIS A 249 21.66 3.94 -2.24
CA HIS A 249 22.75 4.46 -1.41
C HIS A 249 23.43 3.35 -0.64
N THR A 250 24.75 3.35 -0.70
CA THR A 250 25.61 2.39 0.01
C THR A 250 26.85 3.12 0.53
N PHE A 251 27.65 2.48 1.38
CA PHE A 251 28.93 3.04 1.82
C PHE A 251 29.86 3.38 0.63
N SER A 252 29.83 2.59 -0.44
CA SER A 252 30.63 2.85 -1.64
C SER A 252 30.11 3.99 -2.52
N ASN A 253 28.84 4.39 -2.36
CA ASN A 253 28.23 5.42 -3.18
C ASN A 253 27.02 6.07 -2.47
N TYR A 254 27.28 7.12 -1.69
CA TYR A 254 26.25 7.90 -0.99
C TYR A 254 26.29 9.40 -1.29
N GLU A 255 27.43 9.94 -1.71
CA GLU A 255 27.60 11.37 -2.05
C GLU A 255 27.32 11.69 -3.52
N TYR A 256 27.33 10.68 -4.41
CA TYR A 256 27.29 10.87 -5.87
C TYR A 256 26.15 10.07 -6.56
N THR A 257 25.65 10.60 -7.68
CA THR A 257 24.58 10.07 -8.55
C THR A 257 24.92 8.77 -9.29
N GLN A 258 26.02 8.09 -8.98
CA GLN A 258 26.53 7.02 -9.82
C GLN A 258 25.61 5.78 -9.88
N HIS A 259 24.78 5.60 -8.86
CA HIS A 259 23.77 4.55 -8.77
C HIS A 259 22.38 5.17 -8.65
N ALA A 260 22.05 5.96 -9.67
CA ALA A 260 20.74 6.57 -9.84
C ALA A 260 20.40 6.60 -11.33
N ASP A 261 19.12 6.43 -11.64
CA ASP A 261 18.57 6.67 -12.98
C ASP A 261 17.17 7.27 -12.83
N SER A 262 16.59 7.68 -13.95
CA SER A 262 15.36 8.45 -13.95
C SER A 262 14.41 8.08 -15.08
N VAL A 263 13.14 8.40 -14.87
CA VAL A 263 12.08 8.18 -15.86
C VAL A 263 11.22 9.43 -15.99
N GLY A 264 10.89 9.79 -17.24
CA GLY A 264 9.93 10.85 -17.52
C GLY A 264 8.52 10.38 -17.14
N LEU A 265 7.87 11.10 -16.25
CA LEU A 265 6.52 10.80 -15.75
C LEU A 265 5.71 12.10 -15.68
N ASN A 266 5.13 12.51 -16.81
CA ASN A 266 4.57 13.86 -16.97
C ASN A 266 3.38 14.20 -16.07
N THR A 267 2.78 13.19 -15.45
CA THR A 267 1.53 13.25 -14.70
C THR A 267 1.71 12.86 -13.23
N TYR A 268 2.97 12.75 -12.75
CA TYR A 268 3.29 12.31 -11.38
C TYR A 268 2.55 13.10 -10.27
N ASP A 269 2.17 14.35 -10.56
CA ASP A 269 1.52 15.31 -9.68
C ASP A 269 0.02 15.49 -9.93
N SER A 270 -0.49 15.02 -11.08
CA SER A 270 -1.90 15.07 -11.44
C SER A 270 -2.62 13.73 -11.31
N GLU A 271 -1.89 12.62 -11.43
CA GLU A 271 -2.42 11.25 -11.48
C GLU A 271 -1.71 10.36 -10.46
N PHE A 272 -2.39 9.27 -10.06
CA PHE A 272 -1.75 8.23 -9.26
C PHE A 272 -0.92 7.33 -10.17
N HIS A 273 0.33 7.11 -9.78
CA HIS A 273 1.25 6.19 -10.42
C HIS A 273 1.68 5.11 -9.44
N VAL A 274 2.04 3.94 -9.96
CA VAL A 274 2.66 2.88 -9.16
C VAL A 274 4.17 3.05 -9.22
N TYR A 275 4.80 3.23 -8.07
CA TYR A 275 6.24 3.27 -7.94
C TYR A 275 6.75 1.98 -7.32
N GLY A 276 7.55 1.25 -8.08
CA GLY A 276 7.89 -0.12 -7.75
C GLY A 276 9.37 -0.37 -7.54
N ILE A 277 9.68 -1.27 -6.61
CA ILE A 277 10.99 -1.88 -6.41
C ILE A 277 10.83 -3.40 -6.51
N ARG A 278 11.57 -4.06 -7.41
CA ARG A 278 11.77 -5.51 -7.40
C ARG A 278 13.16 -5.80 -6.86
N TRP A 279 13.21 -6.32 -5.64
CA TRP A 279 14.44 -6.60 -4.91
C TRP A 279 14.65 -8.10 -4.79
N THR A 280 15.77 -8.56 -5.30
CA THR A 280 16.22 -9.96 -5.27
C THR A 280 17.59 -10.05 -4.59
N PRO A 281 18.10 -11.25 -4.28
CA PRO A 281 19.47 -11.40 -3.79
C PRO A 281 20.54 -10.81 -4.71
N ASP A 282 20.26 -10.73 -6.01
CA ASP A 282 21.25 -10.38 -7.03
C ASP A 282 21.12 -8.94 -7.52
N LYS A 283 19.89 -8.41 -7.64
CA LYS A 283 19.63 -7.09 -8.20
C LYS A 283 18.41 -6.39 -7.60
N ILE A 284 18.38 -5.07 -7.77
CA ILE A 284 17.25 -4.21 -7.44
C ILE A 284 16.82 -3.49 -8.71
N ASP A 285 15.62 -3.78 -9.20
CA ASP A 285 15.01 -3.08 -10.32
C ASP A 285 13.98 -2.05 -9.80
N PHE A 286 14.01 -0.83 -10.31
CA PHE A 286 12.97 0.18 -10.10
C PHE A 286 12.13 0.32 -11.37
N TYR A 287 10.83 0.44 -11.20
CA TYR A 287 9.88 0.61 -12.29
C TYR A 287 8.77 1.61 -11.95
N ALA A 288 8.07 2.09 -12.97
CA ALA A 288 6.90 2.94 -12.84
C ALA A 288 5.72 2.35 -13.61
N ASP A 289 4.54 2.36 -12.97
CA ASP A 289 3.23 1.85 -13.42
C ASP A 289 3.17 0.35 -13.70
N ASP A 290 3.95 -0.15 -14.66
CA ASP A 290 3.99 -1.56 -15.03
C ASP A 290 5.30 -2.21 -14.53
N PRO A 291 5.26 -3.36 -13.83
CA PRO A 291 6.45 -4.11 -13.39
C PRO A 291 7.42 -4.55 -14.49
N SER A 292 7.04 -4.43 -15.76
CA SER A 292 7.92 -4.62 -16.93
C SER A 292 8.60 -3.32 -17.40
N SER A 293 8.10 -2.15 -17.00
CA SER A 293 8.65 -0.82 -17.29
C SER A 293 9.78 -0.44 -16.34
N VAL A 294 10.81 -1.29 -16.26
CA VAL A 294 12.02 -1.04 -15.48
C VAL A 294 12.82 0.09 -16.11
N TYR A 295 13.17 1.10 -15.33
CA TYR A 295 13.99 2.23 -15.78
C TYR A 295 15.33 2.34 -15.05
N TYR A 296 15.51 1.63 -13.94
CA TYR A 296 16.78 1.60 -13.22
C TYR A 296 17.04 0.21 -12.64
N THR A 297 18.22 -0.35 -12.90
CA THR A 297 18.68 -1.61 -12.29
C THR A 297 19.99 -1.38 -11.56
N TYR A 298 20.01 -1.72 -10.27
CA TYR A 298 21.23 -1.81 -9.47
C TYR A 298 21.68 -3.26 -9.37
N GLU A 299 22.81 -3.57 -10.02
CA GLU A 299 23.42 -4.90 -10.06
C GLU A 299 24.94 -4.77 -10.09
N PRO A 300 25.60 -4.49 -8.95
CA PRO A 300 27.05 -4.34 -8.91
C PRO A 300 27.74 -5.69 -9.15
N SER A 301 28.85 -5.66 -9.89
CA SER A 301 29.64 -6.86 -10.18
C SER A 301 30.28 -7.46 -8.92
N GLU A 302 30.67 -6.61 -7.96
CA GLU A 302 31.15 -7.02 -6.64
C GLU A 302 30.06 -6.77 -5.59
N ARG A 303 29.67 -7.81 -4.85
CA ARG A 303 28.71 -7.74 -3.75
C ARG A 303 29.40 -7.97 -2.41
N ASN A 304 29.71 -6.89 -1.70
CA ASN A 304 30.25 -6.90 -0.34
C ASN A 304 29.48 -5.91 0.54
N ILE A 305 29.81 -5.77 1.82
CA ILE A 305 29.07 -4.88 2.73
C ILE A 305 29.04 -3.40 2.29
N LYS A 306 30.01 -2.96 1.48
CA LYS A 306 30.10 -1.58 0.99
C LYS A 306 29.27 -1.33 -0.28
N THR A 307 29.06 -2.36 -1.10
CA THR A 307 28.37 -2.27 -2.41
C THR A 307 27.01 -2.95 -2.40
N TRP A 308 26.77 -3.91 -1.52
CA TRP A 308 25.53 -4.67 -1.45
C TRP A 308 25.07 -4.92 0.00
N PRO A 309 24.70 -3.87 0.77
CA PRO A 309 24.08 -4.03 2.08
C PRO A 309 22.60 -4.51 2.00
N PHE A 310 22.19 -5.19 0.93
CA PHE A 310 20.79 -5.53 0.64
C PHE A 310 20.45 -7.01 0.83
N SER A 311 21.18 -7.71 1.70
CA SER A 311 20.93 -9.11 2.07
C SER A 311 20.49 -9.24 3.53
N LYS A 312 19.68 -8.28 3.99
CA LYS A 312 19.18 -8.15 5.38
C LYS A 312 17.80 -7.49 5.38
N PRO A 313 17.07 -7.42 6.50
CA PRO A 313 15.77 -6.78 6.56
C PRO A 313 15.80 -5.26 6.36
N PHE A 314 14.83 -4.75 5.60
CA PHE A 314 14.60 -3.33 5.33
C PHE A 314 13.18 -2.93 5.77
N PHE A 315 13.04 -1.72 6.28
CA PHE A 315 11.75 -1.11 6.59
C PHE A 315 11.39 -0.04 5.56
N LEU A 316 10.08 0.17 5.36
CA LEU A 316 9.53 1.22 4.50
C LEU A 316 9.63 2.59 5.19
N SER A 317 9.99 3.62 4.44
CA SER A 317 9.95 5.02 4.87
C SER A 317 9.25 5.89 3.82
N LEU A 318 8.34 6.74 4.28
CA LEU A 318 7.67 7.72 3.42
C LEU A 318 7.40 9.04 4.15
N GLY A 319 7.02 10.07 3.40
CA GLY A 319 6.61 11.34 3.97
C GLY A 319 7.03 12.53 3.11
N LEU A 320 7.04 13.71 3.72
CA LEU A 320 7.51 14.93 3.10
C LEU A 320 8.62 15.55 3.94
N THR A 321 9.72 15.91 3.30
CA THR A 321 10.79 16.72 3.89
C THR A 321 11.03 17.95 3.01
N LEU A 322 11.42 19.09 3.60
CA LEU A 322 11.94 20.18 2.79
C LEU A 322 13.38 19.83 2.51
N GLY A 323 13.78 19.93 1.24
CA GLY A 323 15.14 19.61 0.86
C GLY A 323 16.10 20.39 1.73
N GLY A 324 16.92 19.65 2.49
CA GLY A 324 17.81 20.20 3.51
C GLY A 324 18.66 21.34 2.99
N ASP A 325 19.14 22.19 3.91
CA ASP A 325 20.00 23.38 3.83
C ASP A 325 19.94 24.31 2.59
N ARG A 326 19.80 23.79 1.37
CA ARG A 326 19.79 24.50 0.09
C ARG A 326 18.40 24.73 -0.51
N ILE A 327 17.42 23.83 -0.32
CA ILE A 327 16.12 23.90 -1.05
C ILE A 327 15.05 24.63 -0.22
N GLY A 328 14.97 24.37 1.09
CA GLY A 328 14.03 25.06 2.00
C GLY A 328 14.19 26.59 2.08
N ARG A 329 15.38 27.12 1.69
CA ARG A 329 15.69 28.56 1.72
C ARG A 329 14.99 29.37 0.63
N GLN A 330 14.50 28.74 -0.45
CA GLN A 330 13.82 29.44 -1.55
C GLN A 330 12.32 29.64 -1.29
N GLY A 331 11.82 29.16 -0.15
CA GLY A 331 10.41 29.19 0.19
C GLY A 331 9.59 28.18 -0.59
N VAL A 332 8.38 27.94 -0.13
CA VAL A 332 7.43 27.00 -0.73
C VAL A 332 6.21 27.80 -1.12
N ASP A 333 5.76 27.69 -2.38
CA ASP A 333 4.42 28.18 -2.76
C ASP A 333 3.38 27.62 -1.78
N ASN A 334 2.53 28.51 -1.24
CA ASN A 334 1.56 28.18 -0.21
C ASN A 334 0.34 27.40 -0.74
N SER A 335 0.21 27.18 -2.05
CA SER A 335 -0.92 26.41 -2.61
C SER A 335 -0.94 24.98 -2.05
N PRO A 336 -1.99 24.56 -1.31
CA PRO A 336 -2.07 23.21 -0.74
C PRO A 336 -2.00 22.10 -1.81
N SER A 337 -2.67 22.28 -2.95
CA SER A 337 -2.73 21.27 -4.01
C SER A 337 -1.39 20.94 -4.66
N GLN A 338 -0.36 21.76 -4.45
CA GLN A 338 0.99 21.53 -4.98
C GLN A 338 1.92 20.90 -3.96
N ARG A 339 1.53 20.78 -2.69
CA ARG A 339 2.41 20.39 -1.59
C ARG A 339 2.12 19.03 -0.99
N ASP A 340 0.99 18.45 -1.34
CA ASP A 340 0.46 17.28 -0.69
C ASP A 340 0.97 16.00 -1.37
N LEU A 341 1.37 15.02 -0.57
CA LEU A 341 1.65 13.66 -1.01
C LEU A 341 0.41 12.82 -0.74
N TYR A 342 -0.09 12.13 -1.77
CA TYR A 342 -1.22 11.22 -1.66
C TYR A 342 -0.73 9.80 -1.91
N ILE A 343 -1.13 8.86 -1.05
CA ILE A 343 -0.83 7.44 -1.18
C ILE A 343 -2.15 6.68 -1.10
N ASP A 344 -2.45 5.90 -2.12
CA ASP A 344 -3.63 5.02 -2.19
C ASP A 344 -3.35 3.67 -1.53
N TYR A 345 -2.18 3.08 -1.80
CA TYR A 345 -1.75 1.87 -1.11
C TYR A 345 -0.24 1.74 -1.05
N ILE A 346 0.21 0.88 -0.14
CA ILE A 346 1.54 0.29 -0.16
C ILE A 346 1.38 -1.21 -0.06
N ARG A 347 2.00 -1.95 -0.99
CA ARG A 347 1.89 -3.41 -1.08
C ARG A 347 3.27 -4.04 -1.18
N VAL A 348 3.43 -5.16 -0.49
CA VAL A 348 4.65 -5.98 -0.54
C VAL A 348 4.29 -7.40 -0.95
N TYR A 349 4.91 -7.85 -2.03
CA TYR A 349 4.75 -9.17 -2.61
C TYR A 349 6.06 -9.95 -2.49
N GLN A 350 5.98 -11.26 -2.26
CA GLN A 350 7.15 -12.14 -2.24
C GLN A 350 6.84 -13.43 -3.00
N ASN A 351 7.87 -14.05 -3.59
CA ASN A 351 7.74 -15.36 -4.24
C ASN A 351 7.39 -16.44 -3.20
N GLN A 352 6.58 -17.42 -3.62
CA GLN A 352 6.27 -18.62 -2.84
C GLN A 352 7.42 -19.62 -2.77
#